data_AF-A0A6P0BLU9-F1
#
_entry.id   AF-A0A6P0BLU9-F1
#
_cell.length_a   1.000
_cell.length_b   1.000
_cell.length_c   1.000
_cell.angle_alpha   90.00
_cell.angle_beta   90.00
_cell.angle_gamma   90.00
#
_symmetry.space_group_name_H-M   'P 1'
#
loop_
_entity.id
_entity.type
_entity.pdbx_description
1 polymer ?
#
loop_
_entity_poly.entity_id
_entity_poly.type
_entity_poly.pdbx_seq_one_letter_code
_entity_poly.pdbx_strand_id
1 'polypeptide(L)' 'MSGDGAGVVDTDLKFEAYDNLYACDNSVFPTSPAANPSLTLAALAMRLATRLA' A
#
# COMPACT_ATOMS: atom_id res chain seq x y z
N MET A 1 5.41 -3.02 3.53
CA MET A 1 4.14 -3.66 3.95
C MET A 1 4.47 -4.80 4.89
N SER A 2 3.77 -4.92 6.02
CA SER A 2 3.89 -6.09 6.89
C SER A 2 2.53 -6.70 7.19
N GLY A 3 2.52 -7.97 7.60
CA GLY A 3 1.34 -8.64 8.16
C GLY A 3 1.43 -8.82 9.68
N ASP A 4 2.59 -8.49 10.27
CA ASP A 4 2.97 -8.80 11.65
C ASP A 4 3.34 -7.56 12.48
N GLY A 5 3.19 -6.36 11.93
CA GLY A 5 3.43 -5.11 12.66
C GLY A 5 4.89 -4.61 12.62
N ALA A 6 5.71 -5.15 11.72
CA ALA A 6 7.11 -4.77 11.55
C ALA A 6 7.34 -3.78 10.38
N GLY A 7 6.26 -3.29 9.77
CA GLY A 7 6.30 -2.45 8.56
C GLY A 7 6.04 -0.98 8.84
N VAL A 8 6.10 -0.17 7.77
CA VAL A 8 5.59 1.22 7.83
C VAL A 8 4.07 1.24 7.65
N VAL A 9 3.58 0.36 6.78
CA VAL A 9 2.16 0.15 6.48
C VAL A 9 1.84 -1.33 6.50
N ASP A 10 0.58 -1.67 6.80
CA ASP A 10 0.05 -3.03 6.72
C ASP A 10 -0.25 -3.48 5.27
N THR A 11 -0.84 -4.66 5.10
CA THR A 11 -1.25 -5.20 3.78
C THR A 11 -2.37 -4.42 3.10
N ASP A 12 -3.10 -3.62 3.88
CA ASP A 12 -4.23 -2.78 3.48
C ASP A 12 -3.83 -1.32 3.30
N LEU A 13 -2.53 -1.02 3.30
CA LEU A 13 -1.94 0.31 3.10
C LEU A 13 -2.16 1.30 4.25
N LYS A 14 -2.66 0.85 5.39
CA LYS A 14 -2.81 1.68 6.59
C LYS A 14 -1.45 1.81 7.27
N PHE A 15 -1.10 3.02 7.71
CA PHE A 15 0.07 3.20 8.56
C PHE A 15 -0.09 2.43 9.87
N GLU A 16 0.94 1.69 10.25
CA GLU A 16 0.90 0.90 11.49
C GLU A 16 0.96 1.80 12.73
N ALA A 17 1.64 2.94 12.62
CA ALA A 17 1.81 3.90 13.72
C ALA A 17 0.62 4.85 13.92
N TYR A 18 -0.31 4.94 12.97
CA TYR A 18 -1.36 5.94 12.97
C TYR A 18 -2.73 5.37 12.60
N ASP A 19 -3.76 5.86 13.27
CA ASP A 19 -5.13 5.56 12.90
C ASP A 19 -5.61 6.44 11.75
N ASN A 20 -6.40 5.83 10.86
CA ASN A 20 -7.04 6.48 9.71
C ASN A 20 -6.08 7.23 8.76
N LEU A 21 -4.82 6.79 8.69
CA LEU A 21 -3.82 7.31 7.74
C LEU A 21 -3.39 6.20 6.79
N TYR A 22 -3.34 6.50 5.49
CA TYR A 22 -3.04 5.54 4.43
C TYR A 22 -2.04 6.12 3.42
N ALA A 23 -1.23 5.25 2.79
CA ALA A 23 -0.33 5.61 1.70
C ALA A 23 -0.64 4.80 0.44
N CYS A 24 -0.80 5.46 -0.71
CA CYS A 24 -1.14 4.78 -1.97
C CYS A 24 -0.33 5.33 -3.14
N ASP A 25 0.97 5.03 -3.14
CA ASP A 25 1.93 5.31 -4.20
C ASP A 25 2.97 4.19 -4.28
N ASN A 26 4.04 4.38 -5.05
CA ASN A 26 5.08 3.35 -5.21
C ASN A 26 5.95 3.14 -3.94
N SER A 27 5.90 4.02 -2.94
CA SER A 27 6.71 3.91 -1.71
C SER A 27 6.33 2.68 -0.87
N VAL A 28 5.11 2.16 -1.05
CA VAL A 28 4.63 0.99 -0.30
C VAL A 28 5.16 -0.34 -0.85
N PHE A 29 5.76 -0.34 -2.05
CA PHE A 29 6.37 -1.53 -2.61
C PHE A 29 7.60 -1.92 -1.80
N PRO A 30 7.71 -3.19 -1.32
CA PRO A 30 8.85 -3.62 -0.52
C PRO A 30 10.17 -3.59 -1.31
N THR A 31 10.09 -3.71 -2.63
CA THR A 31 11.23 -3.63 -3.55
C THR A 31 10.79 -3.01 -4.87
N SER A 32 11.73 -2.43 -5.62
CA SER A 32 11.45 -1.94 -6.97
C SER A 32 10.98 -3.09 -7.88
N PRO A 33 9.85 -2.95 -8.59
CA PRO A 33 9.38 -3.98 -9.52
C PRO A 33 10.25 -4.06 -10.78
N ALA A 34 10.31 -5.24 -11.39
CA ALA A 34 11.09 -5.49 -12.61
C ALA A 34 10.48 -4.83 -13.87
N ALA A 35 9.23 -4.41 -13.81
CA ALA A 35 8.49 -3.77 -14.90
C ALA A 35 7.91 -2.43 -14.46
N ASN A 36 7.39 -1.66 -15.42
CA ASN A 36 6.79 -0.36 -15.13
C ASN A 36 5.62 -0.50 -14.12
N PRO A 37 5.66 0.22 -12.98
CA PRO A 37 4.70 0.04 -11.91
C PRO A 37 3.32 0.65 -12.18
N SER A 38 3.13 1.45 -13.23
CA SER A 38 1.91 2.25 -13.40
C SER A 38 0.63 1.43 -13.35
N LEU A 39 0.57 0.27 -14.02
CA LEU A 39 -0.61 -0.59 -13.99
C LEU A 39 -0.82 -1.26 -12.61
N THR A 40 0.28 -1.66 -11.96
CA THR A 40 0.24 -2.26 -10.62
C THR A 40 -0.21 -1.25 -9.58
N LEU A 41 0.27 -0.01 -9.68
CA LEU A 41 -0.15 1.09 -8.81
C LEU A 41 -1.63 1.43 -9.02
N ALA A 42 -2.11 1.50 -10.26
CA ALA A 42 -3.52 1.74 -10.54
C ALA A 42 -4.42 0.63 -9.94
N ALA A 43 -4.03 -0.63 -10.07
CA ALA A 43 -4.74 -1.76 -9.45
C ALA A 43 -4.75 -1.67 -7.91
N LEU A 44 -3.61 -1.29 -7.31
CA LEU A 44 -3.49 -1.11 -5.87
C LEU A 44 -4.38 0.04 -5.36
N ALA A 45 -4.43 1.15 -6.09
CA ALA A 45 -5.29 2.29 -5.77
C ALA A 45 -6.77 1.93 -5.84
N MET A 46 -7.21 1.20 -6.88
CA MET A 46 -8.59 0.71 -6.95
C MET A 46 -8.94 -0.22 -5.79
N ARG A 47 -8.02 -1.13 -5.41
CA ARG A 47 -8.20 -2.02 -4.26
C ARG A 47 -8.40 -1.24 -2.95
N LEU A 48 -7.60 -0.20 -2.71
CA LEU A 48 -7.77 0.66 -1.54
C LEU A 48 -9.09 1.43 -1.59
N ALA A 49 -9.43 2.01 -2.74
CA ALA A 49 -10.68 2.77 -2.90
C ALA A 49 -11.92 1.91 -2.58
N THR A 50 -11.96 0.66 -3.05
CA THR A 50 -13.05 -0.27 -2.70
C THR A 50 -13.12 -0.58 -1.20
N ARG A 51 -11.99 -0.57 -0.49
CA ARG A 51 -11.95 -0.83 0.95
C ARG A 51 -12.42 0.37 1.77
N LEU A 52 -12.18 1.60 1.29
CA LEU A 52 -12.50 2.84 2.00
C LEU A 52 -13.91 3.37 1.72
N ALA A 53 -14.57 2.85 0.68
CA ALA A 53 -15.96 3.18 0.33
C ALA A 53 -16.96 2.55 1.32
#